data_AF-A0A958WUR6-F1
#
_entry.id   AF-A0A958WUR6-F1
#
_cell.length_a   1.000
_cell.length_b   1.000
_cell.length_c   1.000
_cell.angle_alpha   90.00
_cell.angle_beta   90.00
_cell.angle_gamma   90.00
#
_symmetry.space_group_name_H-M   'P 1'
#
loop_
_entity.id
_entity.type
_entity.pdbx_description
1 polymer ?
#
loop_
_entity_poly.entity_id
_entity_poly.type
_entity_poly.pdbx_seq_one_letter_code
_entity_poly.pdbx_strand_id
1 'polypeptide(L)' 'MEKLSDLRFIIGLFFSLAGAILLVLAFTVTSEKEFGQSLNRFAGLAMFVFGAFMLWLTRRS' A
#
# COMPACT_ATOMS: atom_id res chain seq x y z
N MET A 1 -7.13 -19.16 -13.74
CA MET A 1 -7.71 -18.73 -12.46
C MET A 1 -6.82 -19.07 -11.25
N GLU A 2 -5.66 -19.71 -11.46
CA GLU A 2 -4.73 -20.11 -10.39
C GLU A 2 -3.95 -18.94 -9.76
N LYS A 3 -3.90 -17.77 -10.39
CA LYS A 3 -3.28 -16.56 -9.80
C LYS A 3 -4.02 -16.02 -8.57
N LEU A 4 -5.32 -16.31 -8.43
CA LEU A 4 -6.12 -15.88 -7.28
C LEU A 4 -5.93 -16.79 -6.06
N SER A 5 -5.38 -18.00 -6.23
CA SER A 5 -4.98 -18.84 -5.07
C SER A 5 -3.55 -18.57 -4.61
N ASP A 6 -2.79 -17.76 -5.35
CA ASP A 6 -1.45 -17.37 -4.94
C ASP A 6 -1.56 -16.30 -3.85
N LEU A 7 -1.28 -16.73 -2.62
CA LEU A 7 -1.31 -15.88 -1.43
C LEU A 7 -0.45 -14.61 -1.61
N ARG A 8 0.65 -14.70 -2.38
CA ARG A 8 1.53 -13.55 -2.65
C ARG A 8 0.82 -12.48 -3.49
N PHE A 9 -0.04 -12.91 -4.43
CA PHE A 9 -0.84 -12.00 -5.23
C PHE A 9 -1.84 -11.23 -4.36
N ILE A 10 -2.60 -11.94 -3.52
CA ILE A 10 -3.63 -11.33 -2.67
C ILE A 10 -2.98 -10.35 -1.67
N ILE A 11 -1.91 -10.78 -1.00
CA ILE A 11 -1.18 -9.93 -0.05
C ILE A 11 -0.58 -8.72 -0.77
N GLY A 12 0.07 -8.93 -1.92
CA GLY A 12 0.65 -7.84 -2.71
C GLY A 12 -0.37 -6.81 -3.15
N LEU A 13 -1.54 -7.26 -3.62
CA LEU A 13 -2.64 -6.39 -4.04
C LEU A 13 -3.17 -5.58 -2.85
N PHE A 14 -3.41 -6.23 -1.70
CA PHE A 14 -3.92 -5.58 -0.50
C PHE A 14 -2.96 -4.49 0.00
N PHE A 15 -1.67 -4.83 0.19
CA PHE A 15 -0.67 -3.87 0.66
C PHE A 15 -0.44 -2.73 -0.34
N SER A 16 -0.49 -3.02 -1.65
CA SER A 16 -0.38 -1.98 -2.68
C SER A 16 -1.57 -1.03 -2.65
N LEU A 17 -2.80 -1.52 -2.51
CA LEU A 17 -4.00 -0.69 -2.43
C LEU A 17 -4.02 0.14 -1.13
N ALA A 18 -3.79 -0.50 0.01
CA ALA A 18 -3.75 0.18 1.30
C ALA A 18 -2.65 1.26 1.34
N GLY A 19 -1.45 0.95 0.85
CA GLY A 19 -0.34 1.91 0.75
C GLY A 19 -0.66 3.08 -0.18
N ALA A 20 -1.30 2.82 -1.33
CA ALA A 20 -1.75 3.87 -2.24
C ALA A 20 -2.80 4.79 -1.60
N ILE A 21 -3.79 4.23 -0.91
CA ILE A 21 -4.82 5.01 -0.20
C ILE A 21 -4.18 5.87 0.89
N LEU A 22 -3.28 5.28 1.71
CA LEU A 22 -2.57 6.02 2.76
C LEU A 22 -1.70 7.13 2.19
N LEU A 23 -1.01 6.90 1.07
CA LEU A 23 -0.25 7.95 0.39
C LEU A 23 -1.16 9.08 -0.10
N VAL A 24 -2.26 8.73 -0.79
CA VAL A 24 -3.22 9.72 -1.27
C VAL A 24 -3.75 10.55 -0.10
N LEU A 25 -4.18 9.91 0.99
CA LEU A 25 -4.63 10.61 2.20
C LEU A 25 -3.52 11.44 2.84
N ALA A 26 -2.27 10.99 2.83
CA ALA A 26 -1.15 11.75 3.41
C ALA A 26 -0.79 13.00 2.61
N PHE A 27 -1.14 13.04 1.31
CA PHE A 27 -0.95 14.20 0.45
C PHE A 27 -2.20 15.10 0.38
N THR A 28 -3.41 14.53 0.40
CA THR A 28 -4.67 15.30 0.31
C THR A 28 -5.14 15.81 1.66
N VAL A 29 -5.01 15.01 2.72
CA VAL A 29 -5.32 15.39 4.10
C VAL A 29 -4.07 15.97 4.74
N THR A 30 -3.64 17.13 4.24
CA THR A 30 -2.63 17.96 4.92
C THR A 30 -3.33 18.78 5.99
N SER A 31 -3.81 18.13 7.04
CA SER A 31 -4.38 18.83 8.19
C SER A 31 -3.93 18.17 9.49
N GLU A 32 -2.68 18.48 9.90
CA GLU A 32 -2.30 18.44 11.32
C GLU A 32 -3.36 19.11 12.20
N LYS A 33 -4.05 20.12 11.64
CA LYS A 33 -5.13 20.87 12.28
C LYS A 33 -6.40 20.08 12.58
N GLU A 34 -6.72 19.02 11.83
CA GLU A 34 -7.98 18.27 12.04
C GLU A 34 -7.80 17.01 12.88
N PHE A 35 -6.66 16.33 12.80
CA PHE A 35 -6.44 15.04 13.46
C PHE A 35 -5.39 15.06 14.57
N GLY A 36 -4.71 16.21 14.81
CA GLY A 36 -3.69 16.36 15.85
C GLY A 36 -2.43 15.49 15.66
N GLN A 37 -2.39 14.66 14.63
CA GLN A 37 -1.25 13.84 14.24
C GLN A 37 -1.04 13.93 12.72
N SER A 38 0.20 14.14 12.31
CA SER A 38 0.57 14.04 10.91
C SER A 38 0.44 12.58 10.46
N LEU A 39 -0.39 12.32 9.44
CA LEU A 39 -0.43 11.00 8.82
C LEU A 39 0.99 10.65 8.31
N ASN A 40 1.56 9.54 8.79
CA ASN A 40 2.95 9.20 8.48
C ASN A 40 3.08 8.75 7.02
N ARG A 41 3.53 9.67 6.16
CA ARG A 41 3.80 9.45 4.73
C ARG A 41 4.72 8.26 4.48
N PHE A 42 5.70 8.04 5.37
CA PHE A 42 6.63 6.92 5.26
C PHE A 42 5.96 5.56 5.46
N ALA A 43 4.92 5.48 6.30
CA ALA A 43 4.17 4.24 6.50
C ALA A 43 3.40 3.84 5.25
N GLY A 44 2.69 4.79 4.62
CA GLY A 44 2.01 4.57 3.35
C GLY A 44 2.97 4.19 2.22
N LEU A 45 4.11 4.87 2.13
CA LEU A 45 5.16 4.57 1.15
C LEU A 45 5.75 3.16 1.34
N ALA A 46 6.08 2.78 2.58
CA ALA A 46 6.62 1.45 2.88
C ALA A 46 5.63 0.34 2.52
N MET A 47 4.35 0.50 2.87
CA MET A 47 3.30 -0.46 2.49
C MET A 47 3.12 -0.57 0.98
N PHE A 48 3.13 0.57 0.27
CA PHE A 48 3.01 0.59 -1.18
C PHE A 48 4.17 -0.13 -1.87
N VAL A 49 5.41 0.17 -1.46
CA VAL A 49 6.62 -0.47 -2.01
C VAL A 49 6.61 -1.97 -1.74
N PHE A 50 6.24 -2.40 -0.53
CA PHE A 50 6.13 -3.81 -0.19
C PHE A 50 5.07 -4.54 -1.05
N GLY A 51 3.88 -3.94 -1.21
CA GLY A 51 2.83 -4.49 -2.05
C GLY A 51 3.24 -4.60 -3.51
N ALA A 52 3.86 -3.55 -4.06
CA ALA A 52 4.40 -3.54 -5.41
C ALA A 52 5.49 -4.60 -5.62
N PHE A 53 6.37 -4.78 -4.63
CA PHE A 53 7.41 -5.81 -4.65
C PHE A 53 6.82 -7.22 -4.65
N MET A 54 5.81 -7.49 -3.83
CA MET A 54 5.10 -8.78 -3.81
C MET A 54 4.42 -9.06 -5.16
N LEU A 55 3.75 -8.08 -5.75
CA LEU A 55 3.14 -8.22 -7.09
C LEU A 55 4.20 -8.48 -8.18
N TRP A 56 5.38 -7.86 -8.07
CA TRP A 56 6.49 -8.11 -8.97
C TRP A 56 7.02 -9.55 -8.82
N LEU A 57 7.18 -10.06 -7.59
CA LEU A 57 7.57 -11.44 -7.35
C LEU A 57 6.55 -12.45 -7.90
N THR A 58 5.25 -12.19 -7.75
CA THR A 58 4.20 -13.03 -8.33
C THR A 58 4.25 -13.07 -9.87
N ARG A 59 4.70 -11.99 -10.53
CA ARG A 59 4.87 -12.01 -11.99
C ARG A 59 6.06 -12.83 -12.46
N ARG A 60 7.03 -13.07 -11.59
CA ARG A 60 8.27 -13.79 -11.90
C ARG A 60 8.24 -15.27 -11.50
N SER A 61 7.26 -15.67 -10.68
CA SER A 61 7.04 -17.05 -10.23
C SER A 61 6.05 -17.78 -11.12
#